data_AF-A0A8C4X0L6-F1
#
_entry.id   AF-A0A8C4X0L6-F1
#
_cell.length_a   1.000
_cell.length_b   1.000
_cell.length_c   1.000
_cell.angle_alpha   90.00
_cell.angle_beta   90.00
_cell.angle_gamma   90.00
#
_symmetry.space_group_name_H-M   'P 1'
#
loop_
_entity.id
_entity.type
_entity.pdbx_description
1 polymer ?
#
loop_
_entity_poly.entity_id
_entity_poly.type
_entity_poly.pdbx_seq_one_letter_code
_entity_poly.pdbx_strand_id
1 'polypeptide(L)'
;MPKVKRSKRPPPDGWELIEPTLDELEQKMREELYDYCVREGYADPNLIAKWKKQGYENLCCLRCIQTRDTNFGTNCICRVPKNKLEEGKIVECVHCGCRGCSG
;
A
#
# COMPACT_ATOMS: atom_id res chain seq x y z
N MET A 1 -3.16 13.93 2.45
CA MET A 1 -3.36 13.84 3.91
C MET A 1 -4.49 14.78 4.26
N PRO A 2 -5.42 14.41 5.14
CA PRO A 2 -6.46 15.35 5.56
C PRO A 2 -5.80 16.53 6.29
N LYS A 3 -6.08 17.77 5.85
CA LYS A 3 -5.58 18.99 6.51
C LYS A 3 -6.07 18.97 7.97
N VAL A 4 -5.17 18.72 8.92
CA VAL A 4 -5.51 18.73 10.35
C VAL A 4 -5.78 20.18 10.74
N LYS A 5 -7.07 20.57 10.78
CA LYS A 5 -7.47 21.90 11.23
C LYS A 5 -7.24 22.00 12.73
N ARG A 6 -6.09 22.58 13.12
CA ARG A 6 -5.73 22.84 14.52
C ARG A 6 -6.60 23.93 15.17
N SER A 7 -7.20 24.81 14.36
CA SER A 7 -8.07 25.91 14.81
C SER A 7 -9.48 25.78 14.21
N LYS A 8 -10.49 26.11 15.01
CA LYS A 8 -11.91 26.20 14.57
C LYS A 8 -12.25 27.55 13.92
N ARG A 9 -11.35 28.55 13.98
CA ARG A 9 -11.59 29.87 13.39
C ARG A 9 -11.55 29.80 11.86
N PRO A 10 -12.40 30.55 11.14
CA PRO A 10 -12.35 30.61 9.70
C PRO A 10 -10.99 31.18 9.22
N PRO A 11 -10.55 30.84 8.00
CA PRO A 11 -9.37 31.45 7.40
C PRO A 11 -9.54 32.98 7.28
N PRO A 12 -8.43 33.75 7.32
CA PRO A 12 -8.48 35.20 7.17
C PRO A 12 -8.84 35.62 5.74
N ASP A 13 -9.23 36.89 5.58
CA ASP A 13 -9.49 37.49 4.27
C ASP A 13 -8.27 37.33 3.34
N GLY A 14 -8.52 37.01 2.07
CA GLY A 14 -7.48 36.77 1.07
C GLY A 14 -6.85 35.37 1.09
N TRP A 15 -7.27 34.46 1.99
CA TRP A 15 -6.79 33.07 2.03
C TRP A 15 -6.99 32.31 0.71
N GLU A 16 -8.11 32.54 0.03
CA GLU A 16 -8.44 31.90 -1.26
C GLU A 16 -7.42 32.19 -2.36
N LEU A 17 -6.67 33.30 -2.25
CA LEU A 17 -5.63 33.67 -3.22
C LEU A 17 -4.35 32.86 -3.04
N ILE A 18 -4.06 32.40 -1.81
CA ILE A 18 -2.83 31.68 -1.47
C ILE A 18 -3.04 30.17 -1.28
N GLU A 19 -4.27 29.75 -0.99
CA GLU A 19 -4.62 28.34 -0.77
C GLU A 19 -4.18 27.42 -1.92
N PRO A 20 -4.43 27.74 -3.21
CA PRO A 20 -4.00 26.88 -4.30
C PRO A 20 -2.48 26.71 -4.34
N THR A 21 -1.72 27.80 -4.14
CA THR A 21 -0.25 27.76 -4.13
C THR A 21 0.29 26.93 -2.97
N LEU A 22 -0.31 27.06 -1.78
CA LEU A 22 0.08 26.25 -0.63
C LEU A 22 -0.23 24.76 -0.84
N ASP A 23 -1.37 24.44 -1.46
CA ASP A 23 -1.77 23.07 -1.76
C ASP A 23 -0.85 22.42 -2.81
N GLU A 24 -0.44 23.18 -3.82
CA GLU A 24 0.55 22.75 -4.81
C GLU A 24 1.91 22.47 -4.15
N LEU A 25 2.37 23.34 -3.25
CA LEU A 25 3.63 23.13 -2.51
C LEU A 25 3.56 21.90 -1.62
N GLU A 26 2.46 21.71 -0.88
CA GLU A 26 2.25 20.52 -0.05
C GLU A 26 2.21 19.23 -0.90
N GLN A 27 1.60 19.28 -2.08
CA GLN A 27 1.58 18.14 -3.00
C GLN A 27 2.98 17.79 -3.48
N LYS A 28 3.75 18.78 -3.97
CA LYS A 28 5.13 18.57 -4.44
C LYS A 28 6.03 18.00 -3.35
N MET A 29 5.94 18.51 -2.13
CA MET A 29 6.70 17.97 -0.99
C MET A 29 6.35 16.51 -0.70
N ARG A 30 5.08 16.11 -0.83
CA ARG A 30 4.66 14.72 -0.64
C ARG A 30 5.15 13.80 -1.75
N GLU A 31 5.13 14.25 -3.00
CA GLU A 31 5.65 13.51 -4.14
C GLU A 31 7.16 13.31 -4.02
N GLU A 32 7.91 14.38 -3.72
CA GLU A 32 9.37 14.31 -3.56
C GLU A 32 9.79 13.41 -2.39
N LEU A 33 9.08 13.46 -1.27
CA LEU A 33 9.33 12.57 -0.13
C LEU A 33 9.04 11.10 -0.49
N TYR A 34 7.96 10.84 -1.23
CA TYR A 34 7.64 9.49 -1.70
C TYR A 34 8.75 8.95 -2.61
N ASP A 35 9.19 9.74 -3.59
CA ASP A 35 10.26 9.35 -4.51
C ASP A 35 11.59 9.14 -3.79
N TYR A 36 11.90 9.97 -2.80
CA TYR A 36 13.05 9.78 -1.93
C TYR A 36 12.99 8.43 -1.19
N CYS A 37 11.87 8.12 -0.52
CA CYS A 37 11.71 6.85 0.20
C CYS A 37 11.85 5.62 -0.71
N VAL A 38 11.36 5.71 -1.95
CA VAL A 38 11.52 4.64 -2.94
C VAL A 38 12.97 4.51 -3.39
N ARG A 39 13.64 5.63 -3.70
CA ARG A 39 15.03 5.64 -4.18
C ARG A 39 16.02 5.13 -3.14
N GLU A 40 15.83 5.48 -1.87
CA GLU A 40 16.69 5.05 -0.76
C GLU A 40 16.35 3.63 -0.26
N GLY A 41 15.36 2.96 -0.84
CA GLY A 41 15.01 1.58 -0.50
C GLY A 41 14.21 1.41 0.79
N TYR A 42 13.67 2.50 1.37
CA TYR A 42 12.72 2.41 2.48
C TYR A 42 11.39 1.79 2.06
N ALA A 43 11.03 1.88 0.78
CA ALA A 43 9.81 1.33 0.23
C ALA A 43 10.05 0.63 -1.11
N ASP A 44 9.41 -0.53 -1.33
CA ASP A 44 9.49 -1.27 -2.58
C ASP A 44 8.45 -0.76 -3.59
N PRO A 45 8.86 -0.15 -4.72
CA PRO A 45 7.93 0.39 -5.71
C PRO A 45 7.08 -0.70 -6.38
N ASN A 46 7.61 -1.91 -6.55
CA ASN A 46 6.89 -3.01 -7.17
C ASN A 46 5.78 -3.52 -6.24
N LEU A 47 6.06 -3.60 -4.93
CA LEU A 47 5.05 -3.98 -3.95
C LEU A 47 3.94 -2.92 -3.86
N ILE A 48 4.30 -1.63 -3.81
CA ILE A 48 3.33 -0.53 -3.84
C ILE A 48 2.47 -0.58 -5.11
N ALA A 49 3.07 -0.84 -6.27
CA ALA A 49 2.34 -0.97 -7.52
C ALA A 49 1.33 -2.13 -7.50
N LYS A 50 1.61 -3.20 -6.75
CA LYS A 50 0.64 -4.29 -6.55
C LYS A 50 -0.47 -3.89 -5.59
N TRP A 51 -0.18 -3.21 -4.49
CA TRP A 51 -1.21 -2.76 -3.54
C TRP A 51 -2.26 -1.83 -4.17
N LYS A 52 -1.91 -1.11 -5.24
CA LYS A 52 -2.85 -0.29 -6.03
C LYS A 52 -3.80 -1.10 -6.92
N LYS A 53 -3.58 -2.42 -7.07
CA LYS A 53 -4.43 -3.29 -7.90
C LYS A 53 -5.49 -3.98 -7.07
N GLN A 54 -6.69 -4.08 -7.62
CA GLN A 54 -7.81 -4.77 -6.98
C GLN A 54 -7.45 -6.22 -6.62
N GLY A 55 -7.73 -6.60 -5.37
CA GLY A 55 -7.46 -7.93 -4.81
C GLY A 55 -6.03 -8.12 -4.27
N TYR A 56 -5.15 -7.13 -4.40
CA TYR A 56 -3.77 -7.17 -3.90
C TYR A 56 -3.49 -6.15 -2.81
N GLU A 57 -4.50 -5.50 -2.27
CA GLU A 57 -4.40 -4.40 -1.30
C GLU A 57 -3.63 -4.80 -0.03
N ASN A 58 -3.73 -6.08 0.35
CA ASN A 58 -3.06 -6.66 1.52
C ASN A 58 -1.96 -7.67 1.13
N LEU A 59 -1.33 -7.50 -0.04
CA LEU A 59 -0.28 -8.40 -0.50
C LEU A 59 0.93 -8.36 0.45
N CYS A 60 1.36 -9.52 0.90
CA CYS A 60 2.44 -9.72 1.85
C CYS A 60 3.86 -9.55 1.26
N CYS A 61 4.12 -10.09 0.05
CA CYS A 61 5.40 -9.93 -0.65
C CYS A 61 5.27 -10.31 -2.13
N LEU A 62 6.28 -9.96 -2.94
CA LEU A 62 6.29 -10.27 -4.37
C LEU A 62 6.48 -11.76 -4.68
N ARG A 63 7.19 -12.51 -3.82
CA ARG A 63 7.39 -13.96 -4.01
C ARG A 63 6.08 -14.75 -3.98
N CYS A 64 5.12 -14.33 -3.14
CA CYS A 64 3.83 -15.01 -3.00
C CYS A 64 2.93 -14.95 -4.24
N ILE A 65 3.25 -14.10 -5.22
CA ILE A 65 2.50 -13.94 -6.47
C ILE A 65 3.34 -14.31 -7.70
N GLN A 66 4.55 -14.82 -7.48
CA GLN A 66 5.48 -15.11 -8.54
C GLN A 66 5.40 -16.60 -8.88
N THR A 67 4.82 -16.92 -10.03
CA THR A 67 4.54 -18.30 -10.46
C THR A 67 5.80 -19.14 -10.67
N ARG A 68 6.92 -18.52 -11.06
CA ARG A 68 8.22 -19.20 -11.19
C ARG A 68 8.83 -19.64 -9.85
N ASP A 69 8.35 -19.11 -8.71
CA ASP A 69 8.91 -19.41 -7.39
C ASP A 69 8.20 -20.63 -6.75
N THR A 70 7.28 -21.29 -7.46
CA THR A 70 6.56 -22.49 -7.01
C THR A 70 6.65 -23.62 -8.03
N ASN A 71 6.61 -24.87 -7.56
CA ASN A 71 6.80 -26.06 -8.41
C ASN A 71 5.72 -26.23 -9.50
N PHE A 72 4.50 -25.75 -9.24
CA PHE A 72 3.36 -25.93 -10.13
C PHE A 72 2.98 -24.67 -10.91
N GLY A 73 3.81 -23.62 -10.87
CA GLY A 73 3.51 -22.40 -11.60
C GLY A 73 2.33 -21.60 -11.02
N THR A 74 2.04 -21.75 -9.73
CA THR A 74 0.88 -21.13 -9.06
C THR A 74 1.31 -20.10 -8.02
N ASN A 75 0.35 -19.29 -7.56
CA ASN A 75 0.57 -18.38 -6.43
C ASN A 75 0.61 -19.15 -5.10
N CYS A 76 1.18 -18.51 -4.09
CA CYS A 76 1.25 -19.10 -2.74
C CYS A 76 -0.15 -19.29 -2.13
N ILE A 77 -0.29 -20.28 -1.25
CA ILE A 77 -1.52 -20.57 -0.48
C ILE A 77 -2.04 -19.35 0.29
N CYS A 78 -1.16 -18.43 0.69
CA CYS A 78 -1.57 -17.19 1.35
C CYS A 78 -2.45 -16.28 0.47
N ARG A 79 -2.50 -16.52 -0.85
CA ARG A 79 -3.39 -15.80 -1.78
C ARG A 79 -4.76 -16.45 -1.95
N VAL A 80 -5.02 -17.57 -1.29
CA VAL A 80 -6.34 -18.20 -1.28
C VAL A 80 -7.23 -17.49 -0.25
N PRO A 81 -8.42 -16.99 -0.64
CA PRO A 81 -9.39 -16.42 0.28
C PRO A 81 -9.79 -17.41 1.39
N LYS A 82 -9.96 -16.90 2.62
CA LYS A 82 -10.24 -17.77 3.78
C LYS A 82 -11.52 -18.60 3.64
N ASN A 83 -12.55 -18.06 2.98
CA ASN A 83 -13.81 -18.77 2.73
C ASN A 83 -13.69 -19.96 1.76
N LYS A 84 -12.56 -20.09 1.05
CA LYS A 84 -12.26 -21.25 0.19
C LYS A 84 -11.32 -22.25 0.84
N LEU A 85 -10.88 -21.99 2.07
CA LEU A 85 -10.06 -22.90 2.85
C LEU A 85 -10.95 -23.78 3.73
N GLU A 86 -10.44 -24.96 4.07
CA GLU A 86 -11.06 -25.85 5.03
C GLU A 86 -11.19 -25.16 6.40
N GLU A 87 -12.31 -25.38 7.07
CA GLU A 87 -12.56 -24.78 8.38
C GLU A 87 -11.49 -25.22 9.39
N GLY A 88 -10.93 -24.25 10.13
CA GLY A 88 -9.84 -24.50 11.09
C GLY A 88 -8.44 -24.63 10.47
N LYS A 89 -8.29 -24.51 9.14
CA LYS A 89 -6.97 -24.57 8.50
C LYS A 89 -6.13 -23.34 8.81
N ILE A 90 -5.01 -23.54 9.50
CA ILE A 90 -4.02 -22.50 9.75
C ILE A 90 -3.11 -22.39 8.53
N VAL A 91 -3.07 -21.20 7.91
CA VAL A 91 -2.15 -20.91 6.81
C VAL A 91 -0.92 -20.21 7.37
N GLU A 92 0.25 -20.70 6.97
CA GLU A 92 1.52 -20.02 7.19
C GLU A 92 2.38 -20.14 5.92
N CYS A 93 2.75 -18.99 5.35
CA CYS A 93 3.52 -18.94 4.12
C CYS A 93 5.00 -19.26 4.38
N VAL A 94 5.56 -20.21 3.61
CA VAL A 94 7.00 -20.54 3.67
C VAL A 94 7.93 -19.43 3.18
N HIS A 95 7.43 -18.43 2.44
CA HIS A 95 8.26 -17.34 1.92
C HIS A 95 8.37 -16.15 2.87
N CYS A 96 7.32 -15.85 3.65
CA CYS A 96 7.26 -14.63 4.46
C CYS A 96 6.48 -14.78 5.79
N GLY A 97 5.97 -15.96 6.12
CA GLY A 97 5.26 -16.23 7.39
C GLY A 97 3.86 -15.63 7.50
N CYS A 98 3.32 -15.05 6.44
CA CYS A 98 1.97 -14.48 6.46
C CYS A 98 0.87 -15.56 6.60
N ARG A 99 -0.29 -15.16 7.12
CA ARG A 99 -1.43 -16.04 7.43
C ARG A 99 -2.67 -15.79 6.58
N GLY A 100 -2.45 -15.36 5.34
CA GLY A 100 -3.50 -14.94 4.40
C GLY A 100 -3.33 -13.48 3.99
N CYS A 101 -3.25 -13.25 2.69
CA CYS A 101 -3.01 -11.95 2.04
C CYS A 101 -4.17 -11.57 1.10
N SER A 102 -5.25 -12.36 1.05
CA SER A 102 -6.38 -12.17 0.11
C SER A 102 -7.71 -11.89 0.83
N GLY A 103 -7.66 -11.30 2.03
CA GLY A 103 -8.80 -11.16 2.94
C GLY A 103 -8.97 -12.40 3.82
#